data_AF-A0A0Q5W369-F1
#
_entry.id   AF-A0A0Q5W369-F1
#
_cell.length_a   1.000
_cell.length_b   1.000
_cell.length_c   1.000
_cell.angle_alpha   90.00
_cell.angle_beta   90.00
_cell.angle_gamma   90.00
#
_symmetry.space_group_name_H-M   'P 1'
#
loop_
_entity.id
_entity.type
_entity.pdbx_description
1 polymer ?
#
loop_
_entity_poly.entity_id
_entity_poly.type
_entity_poly.pdbx_seq_one_letter_code
_entity_poly.pdbx_strand_id
1 'polypeptide(L)'
;MKLPYRNTYILSMMASVALTGCTSTPSSGPSERDITSQAAIRVSAAPKQGHKRVANVDYALVDITTAVIANVATAVNSSLQGSFGGGRGGAPSLPLGVGDVVRVSIFESQAGGLFIPADAGARSGNFVNLPDQTIDRNGTISVPYAGRVQAAGRSVDAVQADLENALANRAIEPQVVITKVTSISAQAAVLGDVKDPAKIELTEAGDRILDVLSRAGGLSTPGEETYVTLQRRGRTATILYNHLINTPSENIFIAPGDTVIVDRERRTFLAFGASGENGRFDFEESNLTMGEALGKAGGLLDGRANPGQVLLYRVVGKEFLRSLGADVSRYPSDKVPVIFRANLRDPSSFFLIQKFPMQDKDILYVTNADSVEVIKFLDILNSVTSTASGVSSDVVNTRDAGKAL
;
A
#
# COMPACT_ATOMS: atom_id res chain seq x y z
N MET A 1 -85.87 4.87 0.16
CA MET A 1 -84.76 5.35 -0.68
C MET A 1 -83.59 4.39 -0.49
N LYS A 2 -83.46 3.38 -1.36
CA LYS A 2 -82.47 2.29 -1.26
C LYS A 2 -81.25 2.67 -2.11
N LEU A 3 -80.11 2.98 -1.50
CA LEU A 3 -78.83 3.09 -2.22
C LEU A 3 -78.31 1.68 -2.55
N PRO A 4 -77.76 1.46 -3.77
CA PRO A 4 -77.36 0.13 -4.21
C PRO A 4 -76.02 -0.31 -3.57
N TYR A 5 -76.03 -1.48 -2.93
CA TYR A 5 -74.87 -2.19 -2.35
C TYR A 5 -73.71 -2.50 -3.34
N ARG A 6 -73.83 -2.15 -4.63
CA ARG A 6 -72.84 -2.48 -5.67
C ARG A 6 -71.60 -1.59 -5.65
N ASN A 7 -71.69 -0.36 -5.12
CA ASN A 7 -70.54 0.56 -5.08
C ASN A 7 -69.57 0.28 -3.93
N THR A 8 -70.01 -0.38 -2.86
CA THR A 8 -69.15 -0.66 -1.69
C THR A 8 -68.11 -1.74 -2.00
N TYR A 9 -68.47 -2.74 -2.81
CA TYR A 9 -67.56 -3.80 -3.23
C TYR A 9 -66.51 -3.34 -4.25
N ILE A 10 -66.85 -2.39 -5.13
CA ILE A 10 -65.90 -1.82 -6.09
C ILE A 10 -64.89 -0.94 -5.36
N LEU A 11 -65.32 -0.17 -4.35
CA LEU A 11 -64.43 0.64 -3.52
C LEU A 11 -63.49 -0.23 -2.66
N SER A 12 -63.97 -1.35 -2.11
CA SER A 12 -63.12 -2.29 -1.36
C SER A 12 -62.16 -3.09 -2.25
N MET A 13 -62.55 -3.38 -3.50
CA MET A 13 -61.71 -4.08 -4.48
C MET A 13 -60.63 -3.15 -5.07
N MET A 14 -60.92 -1.86 -5.21
CA MET A 14 -59.95 -0.86 -5.67
C MET A 14 -58.93 -0.51 -4.57
N ALA A 15 -59.35 -0.52 -3.30
CA ALA A 15 -58.44 -0.38 -2.16
C ALA A 15 -57.48 -1.57 -2.00
N SER A 16 -57.91 -2.80 -2.30
CA SER A 16 -57.05 -3.99 -2.21
C SER A 16 -56.04 -4.09 -3.36
N VAL A 17 -56.34 -3.55 -4.54
CA VAL A 17 -55.39 -3.47 -5.67
C VAL A 17 -54.31 -2.39 -5.46
N ALA A 18 -54.63 -1.31 -4.72
CA ALA A 18 -53.66 -0.27 -4.38
C ALA A 18 -52.60 -0.72 -3.35
N LEU A 19 -52.87 -1.75 -2.53
CA LEU A 19 -51.91 -2.28 -1.55
C LEU A 19 -50.85 -3.22 -2.14
N THR A 20 -51.05 -3.75 -3.36
CA THR A 20 -50.09 -4.68 -4.00
C THR A 20 -48.99 -4.00 -4.82
N GLY A 21 -48.94 -2.66 -4.85
CA GLY A 21 -48.10 -1.90 -5.79
C GLY A 21 -46.74 -1.41 -5.29
N CYS A 22 -46.35 -1.60 -4.03
CA CYS A 22 -45.15 -0.97 -3.46
C CYS A 22 -44.16 -2.00 -2.90
N THR A 23 -43.46 -2.75 -3.76
CA THR A 23 -42.46 -3.73 -3.31
C THR A 23 -41.02 -3.23 -3.36
N SER A 24 -40.77 -1.93 -3.58
CA SER A 24 -39.41 -1.38 -3.52
C SER A 24 -39.41 0.08 -3.11
N THR A 25 -39.27 0.34 -1.81
CA THR A 25 -38.89 1.67 -1.32
C THR A 25 -37.45 1.96 -1.74
N PRO A 26 -37.10 3.19 -2.15
CA PRO A 26 -35.73 3.54 -2.48
C PRO A 26 -34.80 3.32 -1.28
N SER A 27 -33.82 2.42 -1.42
CA SER A 27 -32.76 2.22 -0.44
C SER A 27 -31.42 2.72 -1.00
N SER A 28 -30.55 3.21 -0.12
CA SER A 28 -29.21 3.67 -0.51
C SER A 28 -28.20 2.52 -0.69
N GLY A 29 -28.63 1.27 -0.55
CA GLY A 29 -27.79 0.08 -0.64
C GLY A 29 -28.49 -1.17 -0.08
N PRO A 30 -27.78 -2.30 0.00
CA PRO A 30 -28.37 -3.59 0.36
C PRO A 30 -28.86 -3.62 1.82
N SER A 31 -30.03 -4.21 2.03
CA SER A 31 -30.58 -4.44 3.38
C SER A 31 -29.92 -5.64 4.07
N GLU A 32 -30.11 -5.78 5.38
CA GLU A 32 -29.74 -6.98 6.13
C GLU A 32 -30.27 -8.27 5.46
N ARG A 33 -31.50 -8.22 4.94
CA ARG A 33 -32.15 -9.36 4.29
C ARG A 33 -31.48 -9.72 2.97
N ASP A 34 -31.07 -8.72 2.18
CA ASP A 34 -30.37 -8.94 0.91
C ASP A 34 -29.00 -9.61 1.14
N ILE A 35 -28.25 -9.11 2.12
CA ILE A 35 -26.88 -9.56 2.41
C ILE A 35 -26.89 -10.99 2.97
N THR A 36 -27.79 -11.26 3.90
CA THR A 36 -27.89 -12.60 4.48
C THR A 36 -28.38 -13.60 3.45
N SER A 37 -29.43 -13.29 2.67
CA SER A 37 -30.06 -14.25 1.76
C SER A 37 -29.25 -14.60 0.51
N GLN A 38 -28.35 -13.72 0.09
CA GLN A 38 -27.53 -13.92 -1.11
C GLN A 38 -26.15 -14.53 -0.81
N ALA A 39 -25.70 -14.53 0.45
CA ALA A 39 -24.42 -15.11 0.89
C ALA A 39 -24.29 -16.59 0.48
N ALA A 40 -23.16 -16.94 -0.15
CA ALA A 40 -22.88 -18.31 -0.59
C ALA A 40 -22.60 -19.24 0.60
N ILE A 41 -21.94 -18.70 1.63
CA ILE A 41 -21.58 -19.39 2.86
C ILE A 41 -21.76 -18.41 4.03
N ARG A 42 -22.24 -18.92 5.16
CA ARG A 42 -22.29 -18.17 6.42
C ARG A 42 -21.43 -18.90 7.44
N VAL A 43 -20.49 -18.19 8.04
CA VAL A 43 -19.63 -18.68 9.11
C VAL A 43 -20.15 -18.09 10.42
N SER A 44 -21.27 -18.65 10.88
CA SER A 44 -21.97 -18.32 12.13
C SER A 44 -23.17 -19.26 12.34
N ALA A 45 -23.76 -19.26 13.55
CA ALA A 45 -24.92 -20.10 13.90
C ALA A 45 -26.16 -19.78 13.02
N ALA A 46 -26.79 -20.83 12.48
CA ALA A 46 -27.82 -20.93 11.42
C ALA A 46 -29.12 -20.08 11.58
N PRO A 47 -30.08 -20.03 10.60
CA PRO A 47 -30.22 -20.79 9.34
C PRO A 47 -30.48 -19.96 8.04
N LYS A 48 -30.42 -20.72 6.92
CA LYS A 48 -30.49 -20.36 5.49
C LYS A 48 -31.86 -19.82 5.05
N GLN A 49 -31.87 -18.85 4.12
CA GLN A 49 -32.94 -18.65 3.13
C GLN A 49 -32.34 -18.06 1.85
N GLY A 50 -32.64 -18.67 0.70
CA GLY A 50 -32.10 -18.27 -0.60
C GLY A 50 -33.03 -17.30 -1.32
N HIS A 51 -32.48 -16.17 -1.77
CA HIS A 51 -33.11 -15.26 -2.72
C HIS A 51 -32.30 -15.20 -4.03
N LYS A 52 -32.96 -14.78 -5.10
CA LYS A 52 -32.39 -14.69 -6.45
C LYS A 52 -31.35 -13.57 -6.50
N ARG A 53 -30.11 -13.92 -6.86
CA ARG A 53 -28.97 -12.98 -6.93
C ARG A 53 -29.11 -12.01 -8.10
N VAL A 54 -28.77 -10.75 -7.88
CA VAL A 54 -28.77 -9.71 -8.92
C VAL A 54 -27.37 -9.55 -9.54
N ALA A 55 -26.30 -9.88 -8.80
CA ALA A 55 -24.91 -9.88 -9.28
C ALA A 55 -24.27 -11.28 -9.15
N ASN A 56 -23.52 -11.72 -10.17
CA ASN A 56 -22.86 -13.05 -10.24
C ASN A 56 -21.55 -13.13 -9.42
N VAL A 57 -21.53 -12.59 -8.20
CA VAL A 57 -20.35 -12.68 -7.31
C VAL A 57 -20.74 -13.43 -6.04
N ASP A 58 -20.07 -14.55 -5.80
CA ASP A 58 -20.21 -15.31 -4.56
C ASP A 58 -19.37 -14.66 -3.45
N TYR A 59 -19.97 -14.49 -2.28
CA TYR A 59 -19.30 -13.98 -1.09
C TYR A 59 -19.67 -14.78 0.15
N ALA A 60 -18.77 -14.80 1.13
CA ALA A 60 -19.00 -15.37 2.45
C ALA A 60 -19.41 -14.27 3.45
N LEU A 61 -20.35 -14.57 4.32
CA LEU A 61 -20.70 -13.73 5.46
C LEU A 61 -20.07 -14.32 6.73
N VAL A 62 -19.26 -13.55 7.44
CA VAL A 62 -18.50 -13.99 8.61
C VAL A 62 -18.79 -13.05 9.78
N ASP A 63 -19.20 -13.59 10.92
CA ASP A 63 -19.34 -12.76 12.12
C ASP A 63 -17.99 -12.51 12.77
N ILE A 64 -17.73 -11.25 13.15
CA ILE A 64 -16.52 -10.90 13.89
C ILE A 64 -16.62 -11.53 15.27
N THR A 65 -15.71 -12.47 15.52
CA THR A 65 -15.59 -13.23 16.77
C THR A 65 -14.12 -13.28 17.20
N THR A 66 -13.84 -13.70 18.42
CA THR A 66 -12.44 -13.88 18.89
C THR A 66 -11.63 -14.83 18.01
N ALA A 67 -12.26 -15.85 17.43
CA ALA A 67 -11.61 -16.77 16.48
C ALA A 67 -11.20 -16.07 15.18
N VAL A 68 -12.03 -15.15 14.68
CA VAL A 68 -11.69 -14.30 13.53
C VAL A 68 -10.52 -13.39 13.87
N ILE A 69 -10.55 -12.71 15.03
CA ILE A 69 -9.45 -11.82 15.45
C ILE A 69 -8.11 -12.58 15.59
N ALA A 70 -8.13 -13.83 16.06
CA ALA A 70 -6.91 -14.63 16.18
C ALA A 70 -6.32 -15.06 14.82
N ASN A 71 -7.14 -15.10 13.76
CA ASN A 71 -6.74 -15.59 12.44
C ASN A 71 -6.69 -14.50 11.37
N VAL A 72 -7.21 -13.29 11.64
CA VAL A 72 -7.23 -12.20 10.68
C VAL A 72 -5.80 -11.74 10.46
N ALA A 73 -5.22 -12.19 9.35
CA ALA A 73 -3.82 -11.98 9.05
C ALA A 73 -3.51 -10.47 8.98
N THR A 74 -2.49 -10.06 9.73
CA THR A 74 -1.72 -8.85 9.42
C THR A 74 -1.09 -9.04 8.04
N ALA A 75 -1.10 -7.99 7.22
CA ALA A 75 -0.60 -8.04 5.84
C ALA A 75 0.76 -8.76 5.76
N VAL A 76 0.91 -9.61 4.75
CA VAL A 76 2.14 -10.38 4.50
C VAL A 76 3.28 -9.39 4.26
N ASN A 77 4.19 -9.28 5.23
CA ASN A 77 5.42 -8.53 5.03
C ASN A 77 6.31 -9.32 4.06
N SER A 78 6.51 -8.79 2.86
CA SER A 78 7.54 -9.30 1.95
C SER A 78 8.93 -9.03 2.55
N SER A 79 9.81 -10.02 2.44
CA SER A 79 11.17 -9.98 3.00
C SER A 79 12.19 -9.68 1.90
N LEU A 80 13.00 -8.64 2.09
CA LEU A 80 14.16 -8.35 1.25
C LEU A 80 15.22 -9.43 1.43
N GLN A 81 15.43 -9.85 2.67
CA GLN A 81 16.35 -10.94 3.01
C GLN A 81 15.98 -12.24 2.30
N GLY A 82 14.69 -12.60 2.28
CA GLY A 82 14.20 -13.80 1.60
C GLY A 82 14.35 -13.73 0.08
N SER A 83 14.24 -12.52 -0.49
CA SER A 83 14.26 -12.31 -1.95
C SER A 83 15.68 -12.21 -2.52
N PHE A 84 16.59 -11.60 -1.78
CA PHE A 84 17.96 -11.30 -2.24
C PHE A 84 19.05 -12.04 -1.46
N GLY A 85 18.68 -12.74 -0.38
CA GLY A 85 19.61 -13.39 0.53
C GLY A 85 20.06 -12.46 1.66
N GLY A 86 20.08 -12.97 2.88
CA GLY A 86 20.63 -12.28 4.03
C GLY A 86 22.10 -12.58 4.23
N GLY A 87 22.97 -11.68 3.79
CA GLY A 87 24.23 -11.34 4.46
C GLY A 87 25.20 -12.46 4.87
N ARG A 88 25.15 -13.67 4.31
CA ARG A 88 26.25 -14.65 4.47
C ARG A 88 27.48 -14.27 3.64
N GLY A 89 27.30 -13.43 2.62
CA GLY A 89 28.39 -12.74 1.94
C GLY A 89 28.66 -11.40 2.60
N GLY A 90 29.93 -11.00 2.70
CA GLY A 90 30.33 -9.66 3.11
C GLY A 90 29.86 -8.58 2.13
N ALA A 91 30.30 -7.34 2.34
CA ALA A 91 30.05 -6.24 1.43
C ALA A 91 30.37 -6.64 -0.03
N PRO A 92 29.53 -6.25 -1.02
CA PRO A 92 29.86 -6.46 -2.43
C PRO A 92 31.19 -5.79 -2.76
N SER A 93 32.05 -6.46 -3.52
CA SER A 93 33.27 -5.84 -4.02
C SER A 93 32.94 -4.72 -5.02
N LEU A 94 33.71 -3.64 -4.97
CA LEU A 94 33.58 -2.48 -5.85
C LEU A 94 34.79 -2.38 -6.79
N PRO A 95 34.93 -3.30 -7.76
CA PRO A 95 36.01 -3.23 -8.73
C PRO A 95 35.92 -1.93 -9.54
N LEU A 96 37.04 -1.53 -10.11
CA LEU A 96 37.09 -0.42 -11.05
C LEU A 96 36.19 -0.73 -12.25
N GLY A 97 35.50 0.28 -12.79
CA GLY A 97 34.60 0.13 -13.92
C GLY A 97 34.74 1.26 -14.93
N VAL A 98 34.15 1.03 -16.10
CA VAL A 98 34.14 2.01 -17.19
C VAL A 98 33.48 3.31 -16.72
N GLY A 99 34.13 4.45 -16.98
CA GLY A 99 33.67 5.77 -16.57
C GLY A 99 34.18 6.23 -15.20
N ASP A 100 34.75 5.35 -14.39
CA ASP A 100 35.38 5.78 -13.13
C ASP A 100 36.56 6.71 -13.41
N VAL A 101 36.81 7.63 -12.47
CA VAL A 101 37.95 8.54 -12.53
C VAL A 101 38.92 8.15 -11.43
N VAL A 102 40.15 7.87 -11.83
CA VAL A 102 41.23 7.47 -10.93
C VAL A 102 42.39 8.44 -11.01
N ARG A 103 43.02 8.68 -9.86
CA ARG A 103 44.29 9.38 -9.75
C ARG A 103 45.38 8.36 -9.51
N VAL A 104 46.43 8.44 -10.31
CA VAL A 104 47.60 7.57 -10.19
C VAL A 104 48.74 8.39 -9.62
N SER A 105 49.24 7.97 -8.46
CA SER A 105 50.42 8.52 -7.80
C SER A 105 51.56 7.52 -7.90
N ILE A 106 52.68 7.94 -8.45
CA ILE A 106 53.86 7.09 -8.66
C ILE A 106 54.98 7.59 -7.76
N PHE A 107 55.51 6.69 -6.93
CA PHE A 107 56.66 6.90 -6.07
C PHE A 107 57.87 6.16 -6.65
N GLU A 108 59.07 6.70 -6.47
CA GLU A 108 60.33 6.01 -6.73
C GLU A 108 61.19 6.03 -5.47
N SER A 109 62.03 5.02 -5.28
CA SER A 109 62.83 4.91 -4.04
C SER A 109 63.92 5.98 -3.94
N GLN A 110 64.32 6.60 -5.06
CA GLN A 110 65.36 7.63 -5.14
C GLN A 110 65.02 8.73 -6.17
N ALA A 111 65.64 9.90 -6.01
CA ALA A 111 65.57 10.99 -7.00
C ALA A 111 66.52 10.73 -8.18
N GLY A 112 66.21 11.31 -9.35
CA GLY A 112 66.94 11.07 -10.60
C GLY A 112 66.34 9.94 -11.47
N GLY A 113 65.14 9.48 -11.12
CA GLY A 113 64.37 8.49 -11.86
C GLY A 113 63.55 9.06 -13.01
N LEU A 114 62.66 8.23 -13.58
CA LEU A 114 61.86 8.58 -14.77
C LEU A 114 60.82 9.67 -14.48
N PHE A 115 60.27 9.67 -13.27
CA PHE A 115 59.22 10.58 -12.82
C PHE A 115 59.73 11.62 -11.81
N ILE A 116 60.86 11.33 -11.15
CA ILE A 116 61.45 12.20 -10.12
C ILE A 116 62.80 12.76 -10.61
N PRO A 117 62.90 14.04 -11.01
CA PRO A 117 64.16 14.63 -11.46
C PRO A 117 65.20 14.69 -10.33
N ALA A 118 66.49 14.71 -10.71
CA ALA A 118 67.63 14.68 -9.78
C ALA A 118 67.85 15.99 -8.99
N ASP A 119 67.23 17.09 -9.40
CA ASP A 119 67.41 18.39 -8.74
C ASP A 119 66.62 18.45 -7.43
N ALA A 120 67.35 18.35 -6.33
CA ALA A 120 66.88 18.46 -4.95
C ALA A 120 66.43 19.91 -4.65
N GLY A 121 65.19 20.24 -4.98
CA GLY A 121 64.60 21.53 -4.61
C GLY A 121 63.22 21.85 -5.20
N ALA A 122 62.76 21.10 -6.21
CA ALA A 122 61.56 21.48 -6.96
C ALA A 122 60.23 20.91 -6.41
N ARG A 123 60.23 19.85 -5.58
CA ARG A 123 59.00 19.18 -5.12
C ARG A 123 59.11 18.65 -3.69
N SER A 124 58.04 18.80 -2.91
CA SER A 124 57.90 18.21 -1.58
C SER A 124 57.46 16.75 -1.72
N GLY A 125 58.41 15.83 -1.73
CA GLY A 125 58.18 14.38 -1.71
C GLY A 125 58.71 13.62 -2.93
N ASN A 126 59.00 12.33 -2.74
CA ASN A 126 59.47 11.42 -3.79
C ASN A 126 58.28 10.80 -4.57
N PHE A 127 57.38 11.62 -5.11
CA PHE A 127 56.28 11.13 -5.94
C PHE A 127 55.80 12.13 -6.98
N VAL A 128 55.10 11.62 -8.00
CA VAL A 128 54.35 12.41 -8.98
C VAL A 128 52.88 12.00 -8.96
N ASN A 129 51.99 12.99 -8.99
CA ASN A 129 50.58 12.76 -9.26
C ASN A 129 50.34 12.96 -10.76
N LEU A 130 49.87 11.93 -11.44
CA LEU A 130 49.40 12.06 -12.80
C LEU A 130 48.05 12.79 -12.83
N PRO A 131 47.73 13.51 -13.92
CA PRO A 131 46.39 14.05 -14.11
C PRO A 131 45.34 12.95 -14.00
N ASP A 132 44.18 13.28 -13.44
CA ASP A 132 43.07 12.35 -13.25
C ASP A 132 42.73 11.65 -14.59
N GLN A 133 42.67 10.32 -14.57
CA GLN A 133 42.42 9.49 -15.73
C GLN A 133 41.04 8.85 -15.63
N THR A 134 40.21 9.03 -16.65
CA THR A 134 38.94 8.30 -16.77
C THR A 134 39.18 6.93 -17.39
N ILE A 135 38.61 5.89 -16.79
CA ILE A 135 38.59 4.54 -17.38
C ILE A 135 37.73 4.57 -18.62
N ASP A 136 38.33 4.32 -19.78
CA ASP A 136 37.64 4.47 -21.06
C ASP A 136 36.70 3.30 -21.37
N ARG A 137 36.01 3.38 -22.53
CA ARG A 137 35.06 2.36 -22.98
C ARG A 137 35.68 0.98 -23.19
N ASN A 138 36.99 0.92 -23.43
CA ASN A 138 37.72 -0.35 -23.54
C ASN A 138 38.12 -0.90 -22.16
N GLY A 139 37.82 -0.16 -21.08
CA GLY A 139 38.13 -0.53 -19.71
C GLY A 139 39.58 -0.28 -19.32
N THR A 140 40.27 0.61 -20.02
CA THR A 140 41.72 0.86 -19.83
C THR A 140 42.01 2.26 -19.30
N ILE A 141 43.15 2.41 -18.62
CA ILE A 141 43.75 3.69 -18.26
C ILE A 141 45.10 3.85 -18.98
N SER A 142 45.46 5.10 -19.29
CA SER A 142 46.74 5.42 -19.94
C SER A 142 47.70 5.99 -18.92
N VAL A 143 48.83 5.33 -18.72
CA VAL A 143 49.89 5.81 -17.81
C VAL A 143 51.17 5.98 -18.63
N PRO A 144 51.82 7.16 -18.59
CA PRO A 144 53.07 7.39 -19.32
C PRO A 144 54.10 6.30 -19.02
N TYR A 145 54.76 5.82 -20.08
CA TYR A 145 55.75 4.74 -20.03
C TYR A 145 55.22 3.34 -19.65
N ALA A 146 54.11 3.21 -18.92
CA ALA A 146 53.43 1.93 -18.71
C ALA A 146 52.49 1.56 -19.89
N GLY A 147 52.07 2.54 -20.69
CA GLY A 147 51.15 2.36 -21.80
C GLY A 147 49.70 2.27 -21.32
N ARG A 148 48.90 1.42 -21.98
CA ARG A 148 47.48 1.21 -21.66
C ARG A 148 47.33 -0.02 -20.79
N VAL A 149 46.71 0.12 -19.63
CA VAL A 149 46.53 -0.97 -18.66
C VAL A 149 45.05 -1.25 -18.45
N GLN A 150 44.66 -2.54 -18.45
CA GLN A 150 43.29 -2.97 -18.21
C GLN A 150 42.92 -2.75 -16.74
N ALA A 151 41.87 -1.96 -16.50
CA ALA A 151 41.41 -1.58 -15.17
C ALA A 151 39.97 -2.04 -14.88
N ALA A 152 39.05 -1.97 -15.87
CA ALA A 152 37.66 -2.32 -15.64
C ALA A 152 37.49 -3.81 -15.24
N GLY A 153 36.66 -4.06 -14.24
CA GLY A 153 36.40 -5.37 -13.64
C GLY A 153 37.46 -5.84 -12.64
N ARG A 154 38.52 -5.05 -12.39
CA ARG A 154 39.64 -5.44 -11.51
C ARG A 154 39.62 -4.67 -10.20
N SER A 155 40.22 -5.25 -9.15
CA SER A 155 40.48 -4.54 -7.91
C SER A 155 41.56 -3.48 -8.12
N VAL A 156 41.55 -2.45 -7.28
CA VAL A 156 42.56 -1.38 -7.31
C VAL A 156 43.96 -1.96 -7.14
N ASP A 157 44.15 -2.88 -6.18
CA ASP A 157 45.42 -3.55 -5.90
C ASP A 157 45.96 -4.31 -7.13
N ALA A 158 45.08 -5.00 -7.88
CA ALA A 158 45.49 -5.74 -9.06
C ALA A 158 45.97 -4.81 -10.18
N VAL A 159 45.39 -3.62 -10.30
CA VAL A 159 45.82 -2.62 -11.29
C VAL A 159 47.10 -1.91 -10.84
N GLN A 160 47.28 -1.68 -9.54
CA GLN A 160 48.52 -1.15 -8.98
C GLN A 160 49.70 -2.07 -9.28
N ALA A 161 49.58 -3.36 -8.97
CA ALA A 161 50.63 -4.35 -9.22
C ALA A 161 51.00 -4.45 -10.71
N ASP A 162 50.01 -4.38 -11.61
CA ASP A 162 50.26 -4.38 -13.05
C ASP A 162 51.03 -3.14 -13.52
N LEU A 163 50.70 -1.96 -12.97
CA LEU A 163 51.40 -0.72 -13.27
C LEU A 163 52.84 -0.73 -12.75
N GLU A 164 53.06 -1.23 -11.54
CA GLU A 164 54.41 -1.40 -10.96
C GLU A 164 55.27 -2.30 -11.85
N ASN A 165 54.73 -3.45 -12.28
CA ASN A 165 55.41 -4.36 -13.19
C ASN A 165 55.70 -3.72 -14.56
N ALA A 166 54.76 -2.95 -15.11
CA ALA A 166 54.93 -2.26 -16.40
C ALA A 166 55.99 -1.13 -16.34
N LEU A 167 56.19 -0.54 -15.15
CA LEU A 167 57.16 0.52 -14.90
C LEU A 167 58.51 0.02 -14.40
N ALA A 168 58.61 -1.21 -13.89
CA ALA A 168 59.81 -1.75 -13.25
C ALA A 168 61.09 -1.68 -14.12
N ASN A 169 60.96 -1.78 -15.44
CA ASN A 169 62.11 -1.70 -16.37
C ASN A 169 62.50 -0.26 -16.75
N ARG A 170 61.79 0.75 -16.23
CA ARG A 170 61.94 2.15 -16.65
C ARG A 170 62.09 3.13 -15.47
N ALA A 171 61.52 2.81 -14.31
CA ALA A 171 61.59 3.60 -13.09
C ALA A 171 62.35 2.84 -11.99
N ILE A 172 62.89 3.56 -11.00
CA ILE A 172 63.69 2.98 -9.91
C ILE A 172 62.74 2.52 -8.80
N GLU A 173 62.54 1.20 -8.69
CA GLU A 173 61.67 0.56 -7.68
C GLU A 173 60.31 1.28 -7.55
N PRO A 174 59.52 1.35 -8.65
CA PRO A 174 58.30 2.13 -8.65
C PRO A 174 57.27 1.55 -7.69
N GLN A 175 56.63 2.42 -6.90
CA GLN A 175 55.42 2.08 -6.15
C GLN A 175 54.25 2.91 -6.68
N VAL A 176 53.13 2.25 -6.95
CA VAL A 176 51.96 2.90 -7.55
C VAL A 176 50.81 2.89 -6.57
N VAL A 177 50.23 4.06 -6.31
CA VAL A 177 49.01 4.22 -5.53
C VAL A 177 47.91 4.74 -6.44
N ILE A 178 46.77 4.04 -6.46
CA ILE A 178 45.59 4.46 -7.20
C ILE A 178 44.53 4.93 -6.20
N THR A 179 44.08 6.17 -6.36
CA THR A 179 42.97 6.73 -5.59
C THR A 179 41.75 6.87 -6.51
N LYS A 180 40.61 6.27 -6.12
CA LYS A 180 39.34 6.50 -6.80
C LYS A 180 38.84 7.92 -6.49
N VAL A 181 38.77 8.77 -7.50
CA VAL A 181 38.29 10.16 -7.40
C VAL A 181 36.78 10.20 -7.57
N THR A 182 36.24 9.40 -8.48
CA THR A 182 34.79 9.30 -8.75
C THR A 182 34.49 7.87 -9.15
N SER A 183 33.50 7.25 -8.51
CA SER A 183 33.14 5.84 -8.76
C SER A 183 31.78 5.74 -9.43
N ILE A 184 31.70 6.13 -10.71
CA ILE A 184 30.46 6.12 -11.50
C ILE A 184 29.92 4.69 -11.66
N SER A 185 30.81 3.71 -11.80
CA SER A 185 30.47 2.30 -11.96
C SER A 185 29.91 1.67 -10.70
N ALA A 186 30.17 2.26 -9.53
CA ALA A 186 29.76 1.80 -8.22
C ALA A 186 28.68 2.71 -7.60
N GLN A 187 27.66 3.06 -8.37
CA GLN A 187 26.53 3.86 -7.89
C GLN A 187 25.25 3.04 -7.74
N ALA A 188 24.41 3.45 -6.79
CA ALA A 188 23.01 3.04 -6.68
C ALA A 188 22.10 4.26 -6.80
N ALA A 189 20.88 4.09 -7.28
CA ALA A 189 19.91 5.17 -7.37
C ALA A 189 18.93 5.11 -6.19
N VAL A 190 18.63 6.25 -5.58
CA VAL A 190 17.54 6.40 -4.60
C VAL A 190 16.51 7.38 -5.17
N LEU A 191 15.27 6.93 -5.30
CA LEU A 191 14.17 7.65 -5.95
C LEU A 191 12.91 7.65 -5.07
N GLY A 192 11.98 8.56 -5.39
CA GLY A 192 10.65 8.61 -4.77
C GLY A 192 10.57 9.55 -3.56
N ASP A 193 9.77 9.17 -2.57
CA ASP A 193 9.42 9.92 -1.35
C ASP A 193 10.57 9.99 -0.32
N VAL A 194 11.73 10.47 -0.77
CA VAL A 194 12.89 10.88 0.04
C VAL A 194 13.10 12.39 -0.08
N LYS A 195 13.90 12.99 0.81
CA LYS A 195 14.15 14.44 0.76
C LYS A 195 15.00 14.86 -0.43
N ASP A 196 16.07 14.11 -0.70
CA ASP A 196 17.05 14.42 -1.75
C ASP A 196 17.27 13.19 -2.67
N PRO A 197 16.36 12.93 -3.63
CA PRO A 197 16.53 11.83 -4.59
C PRO A 197 17.79 12.01 -5.44
N ALA A 198 18.66 11.00 -5.46
CA ALA A 198 19.97 11.09 -6.13
C ALA A 198 20.57 9.73 -6.48
N LYS A 199 21.60 9.74 -7.33
CA LYS A 199 22.55 8.64 -7.44
C LYS A 199 23.59 8.78 -6.34
N ILE A 200 23.88 7.69 -5.66
CA ILE A 200 24.75 7.64 -4.50
C ILE A 200 25.93 6.72 -4.81
N GLU A 201 27.15 7.23 -4.64
CA GLU A 201 28.37 6.44 -4.75
C GLU A 201 28.50 5.50 -3.57
N LEU A 202 28.77 4.22 -3.87
CA LEU A 202 28.89 3.18 -2.87
C LEU A 202 30.30 3.17 -2.27
N THR A 203 30.39 2.88 -0.98
CA THR A 203 31.64 2.83 -0.22
C THR A 203 32.16 1.40 -0.09
N GLU A 204 33.49 1.27 0.03
CA GLU A 204 34.16 -0.03 0.26
C GLU A 204 33.79 -0.66 1.63
N ALA A 205 33.24 0.13 2.56
CA ALA A 205 32.75 -0.38 3.84
C ALA A 205 31.48 -1.25 3.68
N GLY A 206 30.81 -1.15 2.53
CA GLY A 206 29.58 -1.87 2.23
C GLY A 206 28.35 -1.13 2.73
N ASP A 207 27.77 -0.32 1.85
CA ASP A 207 26.54 0.40 2.17
C ASP A 207 25.33 -0.53 2.13
N ARG A 208 24.40 -0.31 3.06
CA ARG A 208 23.10 -0.97 3.15
C ARG A 208 21.98 -0.03 2.74
N ILE A 209 20.76 -0.56 2.68
CA ILE A 209 19.57 0.21 2.29
C ILE A 209 19.40 1.45 3.18
N LEU A 210 19.52 1.30 4.49
CA LEU A 210 19.37 2.44 5.41
C LEU A 210 20.48 3.49 5.23
N ASP A 211 21.70 3.10 4.83
CA ASP A 211 22.80 4.03 4.60
C ASP A 211 22.58 4.88 3.34
N VAL A 212 22.08 4.27 2.26
CA VAL A 212 21.72 5.01 1.04
C VAL A 212 20.51 5.91 1.26
N LEU A 213 19.50 5.46 2.02
CA LEU A 213 18.34 6.28 2.37
C LEU A 213 18.73 7.48 3.24
N SER A 214 19.64 7.29 4.20
CA SER A 214 20.15 8.38 5.04
C SER A 214 20.91 9.43 4.21
N ARG A 215 21.69 8.99 3.21
CA ARG A 215 22.41 9.90 2.31
C ARG A 215 21.50 10.63 1.32
N ALA A 216 20.32 10.07 1.03
CA ALA A 216 19.24 10.76 0.31
C ALA A 216 18.39 11.69 1.21
N GLY A 217 18.88 12.06 2.39
CA GLY A 217 18.21 12.97 3.33
C GLY A 217 17.10 12.32 4.19
N GLY A 218 16.92 11.00 4.09
CA GLY A 218 15.85 10.25 4.76
C GLY A 218 14.49 10.39 4.06
N LEU A 219 13.44 9.86 4.70
CA LEU A 219 12.08 9.89 4.17
C LEU A 219 11.51 11.32 4.11
N SER A 220 10.69 11.60 3.09
CA SER A 220 9.84 12.80 3.02
C SER A 220 8.41 12.57 3.55
N THR A 221 8.09 11.32 3.93
CA THR A 221 6.76 10.88 4.36
C THR A 221 6.83 10.05 5.66
N PRO A 222 5.71 9.87 6.40
CA PRO A 222 5.68 9.06 7.61
C PRO A 222 6.01 7.58 7.32
N GLY A 223 6.96 7.00 8.06
CA GLY A 223 7.46 5.64 7.83
C GLY A 223 6.41 4.53 7.96
N GLU A 224 5.31 4.83 8.64
CA GLU A 224 4.11 4.01 8.80
C GLU A 224 3.39 3.71 7.47
N GLU A 225 3.53 4.61 6.50
CA GLU A 225 2.88 4.56 5.19
C GLU A 225 3.88 4.42 4.04
N THR A 226 5.16 4.27 4.36
CA THR A 226 6.23 4.23 3.39
C THR A 226 6.70 2.82 3.14
N TYR A 227 6.72 2.43 1.87
CA TYR A 227 7.34 1.20 1.41
C TYR A 227 8.67 1.50 0.73
N VAL A 228 9.63 0.63 0.98
CA VAL A 228 10.94 0.64 0.33
C VAL A 228 11.02 -0.54 -0.61
N THR A 229 11.24 -0.26 -1.88
CA THR A 229 11.39 -1.23 -2.93
C THR A 229 12.82 -1.27 -3.41
N LEU A 230 13.47 -2.44 -3.34
CA LEU A 230 14.77 -2.67 -3.94
C LEU A 230 14.59 -3.39 -5.29
N GLN A 231 15.11 -2.78 -6.35
CA GLN A 231 15.24 -3.38 -7.66
C GLN A 231 16.71 -3.70 -7.94
N ARG A 232 17.00 -4.99 -8.15
CA ARG A 232 18.35 -5.51 -8.42
C ARG A 232 18.30 -6.53 -9.54
N ARG A 233 19.02 -6.26 -10.64
CA ARG A 233 19.19 -7.19 -11.78
C ARG A 233 17.87 -7.80 -12.28
N GLY A 234 16.82 -6.98 -12.38
CA GLY A 234 15.48 -7.40 -12.84
C GLY A 234 14.61 -8.11 -11.80
N ARG A 235 15.08 -8.28 -10.56
CA ARG A 235 14.27 -8.73 -9.42
C ARG A 235 13.87 -7.54 -8.56
N THR A 236 12.67 -7.61 -8.00
CA THR A 236 12.12 -6.56 -7.14
C THR A 236 11.60 -7.18 -5.86
N ALA A 237 11.89 -6.55 -4.73
CA ALA A 237 11.20 -6.84 -3.48
C ALA A 237 10.90 -5.53 -2.74
N THR A 238 9.74 -5.51 -2.10
CA THR A 238 9.22 -4.34 -1.39
C THR A 238 9.08 -4.69 0.08
N ILE A 239 9.29 -3.74 0.99
CA ILE A 239 9.12 -3.94 2.42
C ILE A 239 8.58 -2.65 3.05
N LEU A 240 7.78 -2.76 4.10
CA LEU A 240 7.37 -1.60 4.89
C LEU A 240 8.60 -1.02 5.61
N TYR A 241 8.77 0.30 5.55
CA TYR A 241 9.93 0.98 6.14
C TYR A 241 10.08 0.71 7.65
N ASN A 242 8.97 0.74 8.40
CA ASN A 242 9.00 0.42 9.83
C ASN A 242 9.48 -1.02 10.09
N HIS A 243 9.14 -1.97 9.22
CA HIS A 243 9.65 -3.34 9.34
C HIS A 243 11.15 -3.44 9.01
N LEU A 244 11.62 -2.66 8.03
CA LEU A 244 13.04 -2.55 7.67
C LEU A 244 13.90 -2.01 8.83
N ILE A 245 13.44 -0.98 9.55
CA ILE A 245 14.16 -0.45 10.71
C ILE A 245 14.16 -1.46 11.87
N ASN A 246 13.00 -2.07 12.15
CA ASN A 246 12.84 -2.93 13.32
C ASN A 246 13.42 -4.34 13.13
N THR A 247 13.77 -4.72 11.90
CA THR A 247 14.29 -6.04 11.56
C THR A 247 15.66 -5.92 10.89
N PRO A 248 16.77 -5.93 11.64
CA PRO A 248 18.11 -5.69 11.09
C PRO A 248 18.53 -6.62 9.95
N SER A 249 17.96 -7.83 9.88
CA SER A 249 18.24 -8.78 8.81
C SER A 249 17.66 -8.37 7.44
N GLU A 250 16.67 -7.48 7.42
CA GLU A 250 16.08 -6.91 6.22
C GLU A 250 16.91 -5.75 5.64
N ASN A 251 17.77 -5.13 6.46
CA ASN A 251 18.68 -4.07 6.02
C ASN A 251 19.89 -4.67 5.27
N ILE A 252 19.67 -5.18 4.06
CA ILE A 252 20.69 -5.86 3.25
C ILE A 252 21.64 -4.87 2.56
N PHE A 253 22.82 -5.34 2.14
CA PHE A 253 23.78 -4.56 1.36
C PHE A 253 23.21 -4.14 0.02
N ILE A 254 23.58 -2.94 -0.43
CA ILE A 254 23.32 -2.41 -1.78
C ILE A 254 24.48 -2.79 -2.70
N ALA A 255 24.17 -3.11 -3.94
CA ALA A 255 25.14 -3.43 -4.98
C ALA A 255 25.13 -2.36 -6.08
N PRO A 256 26.24 -2.23 -6.84
CA PRO A 256 26.27 -1.37 -8.01
C PRO A 256 25.12 -1.63 -8.99
N GLY A 257 24.46 -0.56 -9.43
CA GLY A 257 23.32 -0.61 -10.35
C GLY A 257 21.97 -0.90 -9.71
N ASP A 258 21.90 -1.07 -8.40
CA ASP A 258 20.63 -1.17 -7.69
C ASP A 258 19.84 0.13 -7.76
N THR A 259 18.52 0.00 -7.70
CA THR A 259 17.60 1.13 -7.54
C THR A 259 16.74 0.89 -6.31
N VAL A 260 16.80 1.84 -5.37
CA VAL A 260 15.94 1.90 -4.19
C VAL A 260 14.85 2.93 -4.48
N ILE A 261 13.60 2.48 -4.47
CA ILE A 261 12.43 3.32 -4.69
C ILE A 261 11.67 3.39 -3.37
N VAL A 262 11.37 4.61 -2.95
CA VAL A 262 10.60 4.88 -1.73
C VAL A 262 9.26 5.43 -2.15
N ASP A 263 8.18 4.73 -1.84
CA ASP A 263 6.84 5.14 -2.22
C ASP A 263 5.94 5.18 -1.00
N ARG A 264 5.20 6.27 -0.83
CA ARG A 264 4.12 6.36 0.14
C ARG A 264 2.86 5.74 -0.44
N GLU A 265 2.43 4.63 0.16
CA GLU A 265 1.12 4.07 -0.14
C GLU A 265 0.10 4.65 0.86
N ARG A 266 -0.68 5.63 0.39
CA ARG A 266 -1.81 6.14 1.16
C ARG A 266 -2.88 5.07 1.24
N ARG A 267 -2.93 4.38 2.38
CA ARG A 267 -3.99 3.40 2.67
C ARG A 267 -5.29 4.12 2.92
N THR A 268 -6.37 3.58 2.37
CA THR A 268 -7.68 4.22 2.32
C THR A 268 -8.78 3.21 2.56
N PHE A 269 -9.86 3.63 3.18
CA PHE A 269 -11.11 2.87 3.20
C PHE A 269 -12.25 3.74 2.66
N LEU A 270 -13.34 3.08 2.29
CA LEU A 270 -14.60 3.74 1.96
C LEU A 270 -15.59 3.50 3.09
N ALA A 271 -16.35 4.53 3.48
CA ALA A 271 -17.49 4.37 4.37
C ALA A 271 -18.77 4.80 3.67
N PHE A 272 -19.82 4.00 3.81
CA PHE A 272 -21.15 4.28 3.24
C PHE A 272 -22.27 3.84 4.17
N GLY A 273 -23.47 4.36 3.89
CA GLY A 273 -24.71 3.88 4.46
C GLY A 273 -25.26 4.81 5.54
N ALA A 274 -25.68 4.23 6.66
CA ALA A 274 -26.20 4.94 7.82
C ALA A 274 -25.10 5.32 8.84
N SER A 275 -23.91 5.64 8.33
CA SER A 275 -22.84 6.30 9.08
C SER A 275 -23.01 7.83 9.05
N GLY A 276 -22.34 8.54 9.98
CA GLY A 276 -22.37 10.00 10.05
C GLY A 276 -21.86 10.68 8.78
N GLU A 277 -20.78 10.16 8.21
CA GLU A 277 -20.19 10.60 6.95
C GLU A 277 -20.07 9.43 5.96
N ASN A 278 -20.14 9.77 4.67
CA ASN A 278 -19.96 8.83 3.56
C ASN A 278 -18.86 9.35 2.63
N GLY A 279 -17.91 8.51 2.25
CA GLY A 279 -16.81 8.94 1.40
C GLY A 279 -15.57 8.07 1.50
N ARG A 280 -14.48 8.59 0.95
CA ARG A 280 -13.14 8.00 1.04
C ARG A 280 -12.37 8.64 2.18
N PHE A 281 -11.81 7.80 3.04
CA PHE A 281 -11.04 8.22 4.21
C PHE A 281 -9.61 7.68 4.10
N ASP A 282 -8.63 8.51 4.41
CA ASP A 282 -7.23 8.09 4.52
C ASP A 282 -7.00 7.40 5.88
N PHE A 283 -6.08 6.44 5.96
CA PHE A 283 -5.83 5.70 7.19
C PHE A 283 -5.23 6.58 8.29
N GLU A 284 -4.48 7.64 7.95
CA GLU A 284 -3.73 8.53 8.85
C GLU A 284 -2.68 7.83 9.75
N GLU A 285 -2.96 6.60 10.17
CA GLU A 285 -2.15 5.74 11.02
C GLU A 285 -1.99 4.34 10.38
N SER A 286 -0.86 3.67 10.63
CA SER A 286 -0.58 2.36 10.03
C SER A 286 -1.45 1.21 10.52
N ASN A 287 -2.07 1.35 11.70
CA ASN A 287 -2.76 0.30 12.44
C ASN A 287 -4.25 0.61 12.68
N LEU A 288 -4.88 1.37 11.79
CA LEU A 288 -6.30 1.73 11.87
C LEU A 288 -7.19 0.49 12.10
N THR A 289 -8.00 0.53 13.15
CA THR A 289 -8.94 -0.51 13.53
C THR A 289 -10.33 -0.23 12.97
N MET A 290 -11.19 -1.25 12.91
CA MET A 290 -12.58 -1.08 12.45
C MET A 290 -13.36 -0.10 13.33
N GLY A 291 -13.07 -0.07 14.64
CA GLY A 291 -13.67 0.89 15.56
C GLY A 291 -13.26 2.34 15.27
N GLU A 292 -11.97 2.58 15.05
CA GLU A 292 -11.46 3.90 14.68
C GLU A 292 -12.00 4.33 13.30
N ALA A 293 -12.05 3.42 12.33
CA ALA A 293 -12.64 3.68 11.02
C ALA A 293 -14.13 4.06 11.11
N LEU A 294 -14.90 3.38 11.96
CA LEU A 294 -16.30 3.72 12.22
C LEU A 294 -16.43 5.10 12.89
N GLY A 295 -15.58 5.40 13.87
CA GLY A 295 -15.55 6.72 14.51
C GLY A 295 -15.18 7.82 13.52
N LYS A 296 -14.19 7.57 12.66
CA LYS A 296 -13.74 8.48 11.60
C LYS A 296 -14.82 8.73 10.54
N ALA A 297 -15.65 7.74 10.27
CA ALA A 297 -16.85 7.89 9.43
C ALA A 297 -18.04 8.54 10.18
N GLY A 298 -17.83 9.16 11.34
CA GLY A 298 -18.87 9.86 12.10
C GLY A 298 -19.79 8.97 12.93
N GLY A 299 -19.46 7.69 13.10
CA GLY A 299 -20.23 6.75 13.92
C GLY A 299 -21.58 6.34 13.31
N LEU A 300 -22.43 5.69 14.11
CA LEU A 300 -23.77 5.27 13.70
C LEU A 300 -24.77 6.41 13.83
N LEU A 301 -25.63 6.58 12.83
CA LEU A 301 -26.78 7.49 12.91
C LEU A 301 -27.92 6.81 13.69
N ASP A 302 -28.18 7.24 14.93
CA ASP A 302 -29.17 6.62 15.83
C ASP A 302 -30.55 6.38 15.19
N GLY A 303 -31.11 7.40 14.53
CA GLY A 303 -32.42 7.31 13.88
C GLY A 303 -32.45 6.52 12.56
N ARG A 304 -31.31 5.99 12.08
CA ARG A 304 -31.20 5.37 10.75
C ARG A 304 -30.49 4.01 10.75
N ALA A 305 -29.45 3.87 11.55
CA ALA A 305 -28.52 2.75 11.50
C ALA A 305 -29.11 1.50 12.14
N ASN A 306 -28.77 0.35 11.58
CA ASN A 306 -28.95 -0.95 12.24
C ASN A 306 -27.64 -1.31 12.96
N PRO A 307 -27.54 -1.14 14.29
CA PRO A 307 -26.31 -1.41 15.03
C PRO A 307 -25.88 -2.89 14.97
N GLY A 308 -26.79 -3.82 14.62
CA GLY A 308 -26.44 -5.23 14.46
C GLY A 308 -25.79 -5.60 13.12
N GLN A 309 -25.69 -4.64 12.21
CA GLN A 309 -25.31 -4.86 10.82
C GLN A 309 -24.34 -3.77 10.36
N VAL A 310 -23.23 -3.67 11.10
CA VAL A 310 -22.05 -2.91 10.71
C VAL A 310 -21.12 -3.86 9.98
N LEU A 311 -20.90 -3.60 8.69
CA LEU A 311 -20.32 -4.55 7.76
C LEU A 311 -19.01 -4.05 7.19
N LEU A 312 -18.05 -4.95 7.02
CA LEU A 312 -16.78 -4.69 6.36
C LEU A 312 -16.61 -5.63 5.17
N TYR A 313 -16.48 -5.08 3.97
CA TYR A 313 -16.26 -5.84 2.75
C TYR A 313 -14.76 -5.91 2.49
N ARG A 314 -14.23 -7.13 2.41
CA ARG A 314 -12.81 -7.41 2.18
C ARG A 314 -12.63 -8.68 1.37
N VAL A 315 -11.61 -8.72 0.51
CA VAL A 315 -11.20 -9.95 -0.16
C VAL A 315 -10.12 -10.64 0.67
N VAL A 316 -10.30 -11.92 1.00
CA VAL A 316 -9.35 -12.70 1.81
C VAL A 316 -8.92 -13.97 1.09
N GLY A 317 -7.83 -14.59 1.54
CA GLY A 317 -7.40 -15.89 1.03
C GLY A 317 -8.33 -17.03 1.48
N LYS A 318 -8.50 -18.06 0.64
CA LYS A 318 -9.26 -19.28 0.98
C LYS A 318 -8.80 -19.94 2.28
N GLU A 319 -7.49 -19.94 2.55
CA GLU A 319 -6.91 -20.56 3.76
C GLU A 319 -7.44 -19.92 5.05
N PHE A 320 -7.69 -18.61 5.04
CA PHE A 320 -8.30 -17.93 6.19
C PHE A 320 -9.71 -18.46 6.49
N LEU A 321 -10.53 -18.65 5.45
CA LEU A 321 -11.87 -19.21 5.65
C LEU A 321 -11.83 -20.70 6.05
N ARG A 322 -10.85 -21.46 5.55
CA ARG A 322 -10.60 -22.85 5.96
C ARG A 322 -10.21 -22.94 7.43
N SER A 323 -9.35 -22.04 7.93
CA SER A 323 -8.95 -22.03 9.35
C SER A 323 -10.12 -21.72 10.29
N LEU A 324 -11.16 -21.06 9.79
CA LEU A 324 -12.44 -20.84 10.47
C LEU A 324 -13.44 -21.99 10.29
N GLY A 325 -13.08 -23.08 9.61
CA GLY A 325 -13.93 -24.25 9.41
C GLY A 325 -14.98 -24.11 8.29
N ALA A 326 -14.83 -23.15 7.38
CA ALA A 326 -15.77 -22.95 6.27
C ALA A 326 -15.46 -23.85 5.07
N ASP A 327 -16.51 -24.38 4.42
CA ASP A 327 -16.38 -25.15 3.17
C ASP A 327 -16.14 -24.25 1.95
N VAL A 328 -14.88 -23.97 1.64
CA VAL A 328 -14.52 -23.07 0.52
C VAL A 328 -14.59 -23.70 -0.87
N SER A 329 -15.11 -24.93 -1.02
CA SER A 329 -15.14 -25.67 -2.29
C SER A 329 -15.91 -24.97 -3.40
N ARG A 330 -16.83 -24.07 -3.03
CA ARG A 330 -17.65 -23.28 -3.96
C ARG A 330 -16.90 -22.13 -4.62
N TYR A 331 -15.76 -21.73 -4.09
CA TYR A 331 -14.99 -20.62 -4.65
C TYR A 331 -13.93 -21.15 -5.62
N PRO A 332 -13.91 -20.73 -6.89
CA PRO A 332 -12.90 -21.17 -7.84
C PRO A 332 -11.53 -20.51 -7.58
N SER A 333 -11.51 -19.23 -7.22
CA SER A 333 -10.30 -18.44 -6.97
C SER A 333 -9.75 -18.62 -5.55
N ASP A 334 -8.43 -18.52 -5.35
CA ASP A 334 -7.81 -18.50 -4.02
C ASP A 334 -8.15 -17.25 -3.20
N LYS A 335 -8.70 -16.23 -3.86
CA LYS A 335 -9.25 -15.03 -3.24
C LYS A 335 -10.77 -15.12 -3.16
N VAL A 336 -11.31 -14.87 -1.98
CA VAL A 336 -12.75 -14.96 -1.67
C VAL A 336 -13.24 -13.60 -1.17
N PRO A 337 -14.28 -13.01 -1.78
CA PRO A 337 -14.98 -11.85 -1.21
C PRO A 337 -15.67 -12.24 0.09
N VAL A 338 -15.41 -11.48 1.16
CA VAL A 338 -15.96 -11.70 2.49
C VAL A 338 -16.58 -10.43 3.02
N ILE A 339 -17.76 -10.56 3.61
CA ILE A 339 -18.40 -9.51 4.39
C ILE A 339 -18.26 -9.92 5.86
N PHE A 340 -17.48 -9.17 6.61
CA PHE A 340 -17.41 -9.30 8.06
C PHE A 340 -18.54 -8.50 8.72
N ARG A 341 -19.23 -9.10 9.68
CA ARG A 341 -20.32 -8.44 10.41
C ARG A 341 -19.94 -8.22 11.87
N ALA A 342 -20.02 -6.98 12.32
CA ALA A 342 -20.02 -6.60 13.73
C ALA A 342 -21.45 -6.31 14.21
N ASN A 343 -21.87 -6.98 15.28
CA ASN A 343 -23.17 -6.74 15.91
C ASN A 343 -22.99 -5.86 17.16
N LEU A 344 -23.06 -4.54 17.00
CA LEU A 344 -22.87 -3.57 18.08
C LEU A 344 -24.07 -3.44 19.04
N ARG A 345 -25.12 -4.25 18.86
CA ARG A 345 -26.12 -4.45 19.92
C ARG A 345 -25.54 -5.25 21.08
N ASP A 346 -24.56 -6.11 20.80
CA ASP A 346 -23.79 -6.79 21.82
C ASP A 346 -22.61 -5.90 22.23
N PRO A 347 -22.53 -5.48 23.51
CA PRO A 347 -21.40 -4.70 24.02
C PRO A 347 -20.04 -5.36 23.78
N SER A 348 -19.97 -6.69 23.72
CA SER A 348 -18.73 -7.43 23.48
C SER A 348 -18.10 -7.10 22.11
N SER A 349 -18.93 -6.79 21.12
CA SER A 349 -18.49 -6.44 19.76
C SER A 349 -17.65 -5.16 19.72
N PHE A 350 -17.84 -4.22 20.67
CA PHE A 350 -17.01 -3.01 20.74
C PHE A 350 -15.54 -3.34 21.01
N PHE A 351 -15.25 -4.34 21.86
CA PHE A 351 -13.88 -4.80 22.10
C PHE A 351 -13.29 -5.52 20.88
N LEU A 352 -14.12 -6.14 20.05
CA LEU A 352 -13.68 -6.85 18.84
C LEU A 352 -13.33 -5.88 17.72
N ILE A 353 -14.15 -4.84 17.47
CA ILE A 353 -13.87 -3.85 16.42
C ILE A 353 -12.64 -2.99 16.73
N GLN A 354 -12.31 -2.79 18.01
CA GLN A 354 -11.05 -2.14 18.44
C GLN A 354 -9.80 -3.00 18.18
N LYS A 355 -9.97 -4.30 17.89
CA LYS A 355 -8.86 -5.21 17.59
C LYS A 355 -8.85 -5.67 16.14
N PHE A 356 -9.90 -5.39 15.39
CA PHE A 356 -10.02 -5.79 14.00
C PHE A 356 -9.24 -4.82 13.12
N PRO A 357 -8.10 -5.21 12.52
CA PRO A 357 -7.29 -4.31 11.72
C PRO A 357 -7.97 -4.04 10.38
N MET A 358 -8.09 -2.76 9.99
CA MET A 358 -8.49 -2.36 8.65
C MET A 358 -7.36 -2.63 7.65
N GLN A 359 -7.71 -2.86 6.40
CA GLN A 359 -6.78 -3.05 5.28
C GLN A 359 -7.08 -2.06 4.16
N ASP A 360 -6.09 -1.78 3.32
CA ASP A 360 -6.29 -0.88 2.20
C ASP A 360 -7.43 -1.36 1.29
N LYS A 361 -8.25 -0.40 0.85
CA LYS A 361 -9.45 -0.57 0.02
C LYS A 361 -10.60 -1.36 0.67
N ASP A 362 -10.57 -1.52 1.98
CA ASP A 362 -11.76 -1.97 2.70
C ASP A 362 -12.95 -1.05 2.48
N ILE A 363 -14.16 -1.63 2.55
CA ILE A 363 -15.41 -0.88 2.53
C ILE A 363 -16.17 -1.14 3.82
N LEU A 364 -16.33 -0.10 4.62
CA LEU A 364 -17.21 -0.07 5.78
C LEU A 364 -18.63 0.33 5.33
N TYR A 365 -19.62 -0.49 5.64
CA TYR A 365 -21.00 -0.26 5.27
C TYR A 365 -21.91 -0.44 6.49
N VAL A 366 -22.70 0.58 6.79
CA VAL A 366 -23.71 0.52 7.85
C VAL A 366 -25.09 0.41 7.21
N THR A 367 -25.78 -0.71 7.43
CA THR A 367 -27.13 -0.90 6.90
C THR A 367 -28.16 -0.01 7.63
N ASN A 368 -29.30 0.24 6.99
CA ASN A 368 -30.42 0.93 7.63
C ASN A 368 -31.19 -0.03 8.55
N ALA A 369 -31.82 0.49 9.61
CA ALA A 369 -32.78 -0.28 10.39
C ALA A 369 -34.09 -0.49 9.62
N ASP A 370 -34.70 -1.67 9.76
CA ASP A 370 -35.99 -2.02 9.12
C ASP A 370 -37.10 -0.99 9.40
N SER A 371 -37.08 -0.36 10.58
CA SER A 371 -38.05 0.68 10.98
C SER A 371 -37.96 1.95 10.12
N VAL A 372 -36.79 2.25 9.55
CA VAL A 372 -36.56 3.46 8.73
C VAL A 372 -37.25 3.33 7.39
N GLU A 373 -37.32 2.13 6.83
CA GLU A 373 -38.03 1.88 5.57
C GLU A 373 -39.54 2.05 5.75
N VAL A 374 -40.07 1.63 6.90
CA VAL A 374 -41.48 1.84 7.27
C VAL A 374 -41.78 3.33 7.46
N ILE A 375 -40.93 4.08 8.17
CA ILE A 375 -41.12 5.53 8.36
C ILE A 375 -41.05 6.27 7.02
N LYS A 376 -40.07 5.98 6.17
CA LYS A 376 -39.98 6.56 4.81
C LYS A 376 -41.22 6.26 3.97
N PHE A 377 -41.75 5.05 4.07
CA PHE A 377 -43.01 4.69 3.40
C PHE A 377 -44.20 5.49 3.94
N LEU A 378 -44.31 5.63 5.27
CA LEU A 378 -45.35 6.43 5.91
C LEU A 378 -45.23 7.92 5.56
N ASP A 379 -44.02 8.46 5.43
CA ASP A 379 -43.79 9.85 4.99
C ASP A 379 -44.24 10.06 3.54
N ILE A 380 -43.97 9.10 2.64
CA ILE A 380 -44.49 9.13 1.27
C ILE A 380 -46.01 9.07 1.28
N LEU A 381 -46.62 8.15 2.04
CA LEU A 381 -48.08 8.08 2.17
C LEU A 381 -48.67 9.38 2.73
N ASN A 382 -48.06 9.95 3.77
CA ASN A 382 -48.50 11.18 4.41
C ASN A 382 -48.41 12.38 3.44
N SER A 383 -47.39 12.44 2.59
CA SER A 383 -47.26 13.47 1.54
C SER A 383 -48.35 13.37 0.46
N VAL A 384 -48.79 12.16 0.12
CA VAL A 384 -49.91 11.95 -0.80
C VAL A 384 -51.25 12.32 -0.14
N THR A 385 -51.46 11.91 1.11
CA THR A 385 -52.70 12.22 1.85
C THR A 385 -52.81 13.70 2.22
N SER A 386 -51.70 14.39 2.51
CA SER A 386 -51.73 15.83 2.80
C SER A 386 -52.08 16.65 1.55
N THR A 387 -51.59 16.23 0.38
CA THR A 387 -51.99 16.80 -0.91
C THR A 387 -53.48 16.57 -1.17
N ALA A 388 -54.00 15.36 -0.90
CA ALA A 388 -55.43 15.06 -1.08
C ALA A 388 -56.32 15.85 -0.10
N SER A 389 -55.91 16.01 1.16
CA SER A 389 -56.64 16.82 2.13
C SER A 389 -56.60 18.31 1.77
N GLY A 390 -55.48 18.81 1.23
CA GLY A 390 -55.33 20.19 0.75
C GLY A 390 -56.29 20.53 -0.40
N VAL A 391 -56.44 19.63 -1.37
CA VAL A 391 -57.40 19.80 -2.47
C VAL A 391 -58.85 19.80 -1.95
N SER A 392 -59.18 18.95 -0.98
CA SER A 392 -60.52 18.96 -0.38
C SER A 392 -60.83 20.23 0.41
N SER A 393 -59.85 20.80 1.13
CA SER A 393 -60.03 22.10 1.78
C SER A 393 -60.14 23.25 0.78
N ASP A 394 -59.38 23.21 -0.32
CA ASP A 394 -59.44 24.24 -1.36
C ASP A 394 -60.77 24.23 -2.12
N VAL A 395 -61.33 23.05 -2.39
CA VAL A 395 -62.66 22.91 -3.01
C VAL A 395 -63.77 23.42 -2.09
N VAL A 396 -63.68 23.16 -0.78
CA VAL A 396 -64.64 23.68 0.21
C VAL A 396 -64.52 25.20 0.33
N ASN A 397 -63.30 25.73 0.43
CA ASN A 397 -63.05 27.17 0.51
C ASN A 397 -63.51 27.90 -0.77
N THR A 398 -63.30 27.33 -1.95
CA THR A 398 -63.77 27.90 -3.22
C THR A 398 -65.29 27.86 -3.34
N ARG A 399 -65.93 26.78 -2.85
CA ARG A 399 -67.39 26.65 -2.81
C ARG A 399 -68.04 27.65 -1.86
N ASP A 400 -67.43 27.90 -0.70
CA ASP A 400 -67.96 28.85 0.29
C ASP A 400 -67.70 30.29 -0.12
N ALA A 401 -66.56 30.59 -0.78
CA ALA A 401 -66.31 31.89 -1.40
C ALA A 401 -67.31 32.22 -2.53
N GLY A 402 -67.71 31.22 -3.32
CA GLY A 402 -68.73 31.37 -4.37
C GLY A 402 -70.18 31.51 -3.85
N LYS A 403 -70.45 31.20 -2.58
CA LYS A 403 -71.75 31.42 -1.93
C LYS A 403 -71.84 32.76 -1.18
N ALA A 404 -70.71 33.43 -0.98
CA ALA A 404 -70.61 34.73 -0.30
C ALA A 404 -70.67 35.92 -1.27
N LEU A 405 -70.83 35.65 -2.57
CA LEU A 405 -71.20 36.58 -3.64
C LEU A 405 -72.66 36.35 -4.01
#